data_AF-A0A930PM74-F1
#
_entry.id   AF-A0A930PM74-F1
#
_cell.length_a   1.000
_cell.length_b   1.000
_cell.length_c   1.000
_cell.angle_alpha   90.00
_cell.angle_beta   90.00
_cell.angle_gamma   90.00
#
_symmetry.space_group_name_H-M   'P 1'
#
loop_
_entity.id
_entity.type
_entity.pdbx_description
1 polymer ?
#
loop_
_entity_poly.entity_id
_entity_poly.type
_entity_poly.pdbx_seq_one_letter_code
_entity_poly.pdbx_strand_id
1 'polypeptide(L)'
;SKTCAPADDSFTPRLTIENPKAVQGGKLHLTGDGWCNPEDKKASVIGLKIDDGKVSRNDATAVNDNRTIWAIVTPDENGHIDAWIDLPTRDNAAFKNDEDSAKYASGEHTLRLLTGSLRDGDRSGTYGGANSQGGINTTFTIGEYAPGDAPEPISASELTDGNGVQVSREGSTVTVTVPNAEPGTWVYAATYLGNSPQTLYGSGWKRLDGNRSFSYETSVSMPAATYRVVVHNGNQGAQNAVLGFADMTVERAVTPRQEVSRDEQDANDQLVEELNENPATSTSTAPVPMRNAGGRISTRATDVDASLAALSQSTSPIVNRVQAKAKVQSAQKNLATNLQKTEANAKKAVKAAAGSQNSQNTQGSQNSAAGTKAQGPIVEGTELTGLTKWLVNNANNLLLSAAGLVVLAAALLLRTSKK
;
A
#
# COMPACT_ATOMS: atom_id res chain seq x y z
N SER A 1 -9.95 -0.28 42.00
CA SER A 1 -9.11 -0.94 40.98
C SER A 1 -7.66 -0.83 41.42
N LYS A 2 -6.89 -1.92 41.31
CA LYS A 2 -5.45 -1.86 41.61
C LYS A 2 -4.71 -1.05 40.54
N THR A 3 -3.74 -0.28 40.98
CA THR A 3 -2.85 0.52 40.13
C THR A 3 -1.76 -0.38 39.56
N CYS A 4 -1.58 -0.34 38.26
CA CYS A 4 -0.55 -1.03 37.51
C CYS A 4 0.81 -0.37 37.75
N ALA A 5 1.74 -1.15 38.29
CA ALA A 5 3.08 -0.72 38.65
C ALA A 5 4.08 -1.62 37.90
N PRO A 6 4.54 -1.23 36.70
CA PRO A 6 5.48 -2.02 35.94
C PRO A 6 6.86 -2.03 36.62
N ALA A 7 7.63 -3.09 36.37
CA ALA A 7 9.03 -3.15 36.82
C ALA A 7 9.80 -1.89 36.37
N ASP A 8 10.52 -1.29 37.30
CA ASP A 8 11.32 -0.06 37.12
C ASP A 8 10.52 1.18 36.68
N ASP A 9 9.21 1.24 36.98
CA ASP A 9 8.29 2.30 36.55
C ASP A 9 8.28 2.53 35.02
N SER A 10 8.73 1.53 34.25
CA SER A 10 8.87 1.59 32.80
C SER A 10 7.56 1.21 32.10
N PHE A 11 6.83 2.21 31.60
CA PHE A 11 5.65 2.02 30.75
C PHE A 11 6.00 1.71 29.28
N THR A 12 7.21 1.18 29.03
CA THR A 12 7.68 0.79 27.70
C THR A 12 7.38 -0.68 27.49
N PRO A 13 6.45 -1.04 26.59
CA PRO A 13 6.08 -2.43 26.36
C PRO A 13 7.26 -3.26 25.88
N ARG A 14 7.42 -4.44 26.46
CA ARG A 14 8.42 -5.45 26.10
C ARG A 14 7.74 -6.80 26.01
N LEU A 15 8.19 -7.64 25.09
CA LEU A 15 7.74 -9.02 24.94
C LEU A 15 8.92 -9.88 24.53
N THR A 16 8.95 -11.10 25.07
CA THR A 16 9.85 -12.17 24.69
C THR A 16 9.03 -13.40 24.33
N ILE A 17 9.40 -14.08 23.24
CA ILE A 17 8.95 -15.44 22.96
C ILE A 17 10.02 -16.35 23.54
N GLU A 18 9.73 -17.02 24.67
CA GLU A 18 10.73 -17.76 25.45
C GLU A 18 11.43 -18.85 24.63
N ASN A 19 10.65 -19.56 23.79
CA ASN A 19 11.18 -20.48 22.80
C ASN A 19 10.64 -20.10 21.41
N PRO A 20 11.43 -19.39 20.58
CA PRO A 20 11.01 -18.95 19.26
C PRO A 20 11.04 -20.09 18.22
N LYS A 21 11.30 -21.34 18.62
CA LYS A 21 11.17 -22.52 17.76
C LYS A 21 9.96 -23.35 18.20
N ALA A 22 8.97 -23.42 17.34
CA ALA A 22 7.71 -24.10 17.58
C ALA A 22 7.48 -25.25 16.60
N VAL A 23 6.52 -26.09 16.95
CA VAL A 23 5.97 -27.13 16.09
C VAL A 23 4.58 -26.72 15.63
N GLN A 24 4.17 -27.18 14.45
CA GLN A 24 2.85 -26.87 13.91
C GLN A 24 1.76 -27.33 14.88
N GLY A 25 0.80 -26.43 15.17
CA GLY A 25 -0.27 -26.69 16.13
C GLY A 25 0.17 -26.78 17.59
N GLY A 26 1.44 -26.50 17.89
CA GLY A 26 1.96 -26.41 19.26
C GLY A 26 1.50 -25.15 19.99
N LYS A 27 2.28 -24.73 20.99
CA LYS A 27 2.03 -23.50 21.75
C LYS A 27 3.26 -22.61 21.77
N LEU A 28 3.05 -21.30 21.88
CA LEU A 28 4.10 -20.32 22.15
C LEU A 28 3.93 -19.76 23.56
N HIS A 29 5.04 -19.69 24.30
CA HIS A 29 5.10 -19.03 25.59
C HIS A 29 5.58 -17.60 25.42
N LEU A 30 4.74 -16.68 25.84
CA LEU A 30 4.98 -15.24 25.79
C LEU A 30 5.21 -14.74 27.20
N THR A 31 6.31 -14.03 27.40
CA THR A 31 6.59 -13.27 28.61
C THR A 31 6.79 -11.79 28.25
N GLY A 32 6.59 -10.88 29.19
CA GLY A 32 6.78 -9.46 28.90
C GLY A 32 6.41 -8.53 30.04
N ASP A 33 6.72 -7.26 29.86
CA ASP A 33 6.61 -6.22 30.90
C ASP A 33 6.18 -4.88 30.30
N GLY A 34 5.82 -3.95 31.17
CA GLY A 34 5.55 -2.56 30.78
C GLY A 34 4.20 -2.36 30.09
N TRP A 35 3.32 -3.37 30.14
CA TRP A 35 1.98 -3.33 29.55
C TRP A 35 0.95 -2.66 30.47
N CYS A 36 1.36 -1.54 31.07
CA CYS A 36 0.49 -0.66 31.81
C CYS A 36 0.12 0.55 30.94
N ASN A 37 -1.13 0.97 31.01
CA ASN A 37 -1.50 2.26 30.44
C ASN A 37 -0.96 3.40 31.33
N PRO A 38 -0.14 4.32 30.79
CA PRO A 38 0.45 5.39 31.59
C PRO A 38 -0.56 6.41 32.12
N GLU A 39 -1.75 6.55 31.50
CA GLU A 39 -2.75 7.54 31.88
C GLU A 39 -3.63 7.06 33.04
N ASP A 40 -4.32 5.94 32.87
CA ASP A 40 -5.23 5.40 33.90
C ASP A 40 -4.56 4.46 34.90
N LYS A 41 -3.26 4.16 34.68
CA LYS A 41 -2.44 3.25 35.49
C LYS A 41 -3.11 1.89 35.69
N LYS A 42 -3.72 1.32 34.66
CA LYS A 42 -4.24 -0.06 34.69
C LYS A 42 -3.55 -0.92 33.62
N ALA A 43 -3.49 -2.23 33.83
CA ALA A 43 -2.92 -3.19 32.86
C ALA A 43 -3.71 -3.19 31.54
N SER A 44 -3.04 -3.02 30.41
CA SER A 44 -3.68 -2.93 29.09
C SER A 44 -4.24 -4.27 28.61
N VAL A 45 -5.22 -4.25 27.71
CA VAL A 45 -5.70 -5.46 27.03
C VAL A 45 -5.08 -5.51 25.64
N ILE A 46 -4.44 -6.64 25.34
CA ILE A 46 -3.58 -6.79 24.15
C ILE A 46 -4.21 -7.79 23.20
N GLY A 47 -4.45 -7.37 21.97
CA GLY A 47 -4.81 -8.25 20.86
C GLY A 47 -3.57 -8.75 20.16
N LEU A 48 -3.54 -10.04 19.85
CA LEU A 48 -2.47 -10.68 19.09
C LEU A 48 -2.96 -11.06 17.69
N LYS A 49 -2.16 -10.78 16.67
CA LYS A 49 -2.37 -11.28 15.32
C LYS A 49 -1.15 -12.08 14.87
N ILE A 50 -1.36 -13.19 14.18
CA ILE A 50 -0.28 -13.95 13.52
C ILE A 50 -0.11 -13.40 12.09
N ASP A 51 1.14 -13.18 11.69
CA ASP A 51 1.54 -12.70 10.35
C ASP A 51 0.70 -11.51 9.90
N ASP A 52 0.63 -10.49 10.75
CA ASP A 52 -0.12 -9.25 10.52
C ASP A 52 -1.62 -9.46 10.21
N GLY A 53 -2.18 -10.58 10.68
CA GLY A 53 -3.59 -10.91 10.55
C GLY A 53 -3.94 -11.74 9.32
N LYS A 54 -2.94 -12.35 8.66
CA LYS A 54 -3.20 -13.29 7.56
C LYS A 54 -3.87 -14.57 8.05
N VAL A 55 -3.64 -14.97 9.31
CA VAL A 55 -4.40 -16.05 9.96
C VAL A 55 -5.65 -15.51 10.62
N SER A 56 -6.77 -16.20 10.45
CA SER A 56 -8.01 -15.92 11.18
C SER A 56 -8.48 -17.14 11.99
N ARG A 57 -9.09 -16.91 13.15
CA ARG A 57 -9.82 -17.95 13.88
C ARG A 57 -11.11 -18.32 13.19
N ASN A 58 -11.53 -19.57 13.36
CA ASN A 58 -12.84 -20.02 12.91
C ASN A 58 -13.97 -19.54 13.85
N ASP A 59 -15.21 -19.85 13.47
CA ASP A 59 -16.38 -19.40 14.20
C ASP A 59 -16.46 -19.97 15.63
N ALA A 60 -16.10 -21.25 15.76
CA ALA A 60 -16.21 -22.00 17.00
C ALA A 60 -15.21 -21.56 18.07
N THR A 61 -14.09 -20.95 17.69
CA THR A 61 -12.99 -20.67 18.63
C THR A 61 -12.60 -19.20 18.71
N ALA A 62 -13.32 -18.29 18.06
CA ALA A 62 -12.92 -16.89 18.09
C ALA A 62 -13.01 -16.24 19.47
N VAL A 63 -12.08 -15.33 19.69
CA VAL A 63 -11.95 -14.54 20.93
C VAL A 63 -12.41 -13.09 20.74
N ASN A 64 -12.71 -12.70 19.51
CA ASN A 64 -13.14 -11.36 19.13
C ASN A 64 -13.95 -11.40 17.83
N ASP A 65 -14.81 -10.41 17.63
CA ASP A 65 -15.54 -10.23 16.36
C ASP A 65 -14.60 -10.09 15.16
N ASN A 66 -13.47 -9.41 15.37
CA ASN A 66 -12.37 -9.43 14.42
C ASN A 66 -11.60 -10.75 14.51
N ARG A 67 -11.93 -11.70 13.62
CA ARG A 67 -11.35 -13.05 13.58
C ARG A 67 -9.83 -13.08 13.35
N THR A 68 -9.23 -12.00 12.88
CA THR A 68 -7.75 -11.89 12.75
C THR A 68 -7.06 -11.66 14.08
N ILE A 69 -7.80 -11.28 15.14
CA ILE A 69 -7.29 -11.30 16.51
C ILE A 69 -7.28 -12.77 16.96
N TRP A 70 -6.07 -13.33 16.92
CA TRP A 70 -5.78 -14.73 17.21
C TRP A 70 -5.88 -15.07 18.70
N ALA A 71 -5.44 -14.15 19.55
CA ALA A 71 -5.50 -14.28 20.99
C ALA A 71 -5.68 -12.89 21.62
N ILE A 72 -6.26 -12.87 22.83
CA ILE A 72 -6.31 -11.70 23.69
C ILE A 72 -5.51 -12.04 24.93
N VAL A 73 -4.52 -11.21 25.26
CA VAL A 73 -3.70 -11.34 26.46
C VAL A 73 -4.05 -10.19 27.39
N THR A 74 -4.33 -10.53 28.64
CA THR A 74 -4.47 -9.56 29.74
C THR A 74 -3.28 -9.78 30.66
N PRO A 75 -2.32 -8.84 30.72
CA PRO A 75 -1.25 -8.85 31.69
C PRO A 75 -1.80 -8.89 33.12
N ASP A 76 -0.95 -9.27 34.06
CA ASP A 76 -1.27 -9.22 35.48
C ASP A 76 -1.42 -7.77 35.99
N GLU A 77 -1.65 -7.64 37.29
CA GLU A 77 -1.85 -6.34 37.92
C GLU A 77 -0.64 -5.40 37.86
N ASN A 78 0.56 -5.89 37.52
CA ASN A 78 1.77 -5.11 37.36
C ASN A 78 2.13 -4.88 35.88
N GLY A 79 1.29 -5.34 34.95
CA GLY A 79 1.56 -5.23 33.52
C GLY A 79 2.55 -6.29 33.01
N HIS A 80 2.71 -7.40 33.75
CA HIS A 80 3.50 -8.55 33.33
C HIS A 80 2.68 -9.52 32.52
N ILE A 81 3.25 -9.99 31.42
CA ILE A 81 2.69 -11.07 30.61
C ILE A 81 3.41 -12.36 31.00
N ASP A 82 2.62 -13.40 31.24
CA ASP A 82 3.04 -14.79 31.27
C ASP A 82 1.87 -15.60 30.70
N ALA A 83 1.92 -15.87 29.39
CA ALA A 83 0.79 -16.42 28.66
C ALA A 83 1.23 -17.45 27.62
N TRP A 84 0.44 -18.52 27.50
CA TRP A 84 0.56 -19.48 26.41
C TRP A 84 -0.50 -19.20 25.35
N ILE A 85 -0.08 -19.13 24.09
CA ILE A 85 -1.00 -19.07 22.95
C ILE A 85 -0.90 -20.35 22.12
N ASP A 86 -2.05 -20.88 21.71
CA ASP A 86 -2.10 -22.02 20.80
C ASP A 86 -1.77 -21.56 19.38
N LEU A 87 -1.01 -22.35 18.63
CA LEU A 87 -0.73 -22.08 17.23
C LEU A 87 -1.86 -22.60 16.32
N PRO A 88 -1.95 -22.10 15.07
CA PRO A 88 -2.99 -22.50 14.15
C PRO A 88 -3.00 -23.99 13.83
N THR A 89 -4.20 -24.57 13.83
CA THR A 89 -4.55 -25.91 13.38
C THR A 89 -5.82 -25.83 12.53
N ARG A 90 -6.17 -26.92 11.84
CA ARG A 90 -7.45 -26.99 11.11
C ARG A 90 -8.67 -26.85 12.04
N ASP A 91 -8.52 -27.18 13.33
CA ASP A 91 -9.62 -27.18 14.29
C ASP A 91 -9.90 -25.78 14.86
N ASN A 92 -8.94 -24.85 14.80
CA ASN A 92 -9.06 -23.53 15.41
C ASN A 92 -8.91 -22.36 14.41
N ALA A 93 -8.32 -22.60 13.23
CA ALA A 93 -8.15 -21.59 12.19
C ALA A 93 -9.18 -21.74 11.07
N ALA A 94 -9.53 -20.63 10.43
CA ALA A 94 -10.44 -20.57 9.29
C ALA A 94 -9.71 -20.83 7.95
N PHE A 95 -8.92 -21.91 7.87
CA PHE A 95 -8.23 -22.27 6.63
C PHE A 95 -9.23 -22.69 5.56
N LYS A 96 -9.07 -22.16 4.34
CA LYS A 96 -9.99 -22.46 3.24
C LYS A 96 -9.80 -23.86 2.66
N ASN A 97 -8.56 -24.36 2.70
CA ASN A 97 -8.14 -25.64 2.17
C ASN A 97 -6.77 -26.03 2.74
N ASP A 98 -6.26 -27.18 2.32
CA ASP A 98 -4.95 -27.68 2.75
C ASP A 98 -3.77 -26.82 2.30
N GLU A 99 -3.88 -26.18 1.13
CA GLU A 99 -2.86 -25.25 0.62
C GLU A 99 -2.76 -24.00 1.51
N ASP A 100 -3.90 -23.47 1.95
CA ASP A 100 -3.99 -22.33 2.86
C ASP A 100 -3.41 -22.69 4.24
N SER A 101 -3.71 -23.89 4.74
CA SER A 101 -3.10 -24.39 5.97
C SER A 101 -1.59 -24.63 5.83
N ALA A 102 -1.13 -25.06 4.65
CA ALA A 102 0.28 -25.33 4.38
C ALA A 102 1.14 -24.06 4.37
N LYS A 103 0.57 -22.91 4.01
CA LYS A 103 1.24 -21.60 4.10
C LYS A 103 1.65 -21.23 5.54
N TYR A 104 1.07 -21.89 6.54
CA TYR A 104 1.39 -21.72 7.96
C TYR A 104 2.09 -22.93 8.59
N ALA A 105 2.44 -23.94 7.80
CA ALA A 105 2.92 -25.21 8.35
C ALA A 105 4.41 -25.19 8.73
N SER A 106 5.24 -24.42 8.02
CA SER A 106 6.68 -24.31 8.29
C SER A 106 7.22 -22.97 7.80
N GLY A 107 8.20 -22.44 8.51
CA GLY A 107 8.88 -21.20 8.16
C GLY A 107 8.88 -20.18 9.30
N GLU A 108 9.32 -18.98 8.97
CA GLU A 108 9.30 -17.81 9.84
C GLU A 108 7.90 -17.18 9.88
N HIS A 109 7.48 -16.83 11.10
CA HIS A 109 6.20 -16.21 11.40
C HIS A 109 6.39 -15.07 12.40
N THR A 110 5.41 -14.18 12.50
CA THR A 110 5.45 -13.02 13.39
C THR A 110 4.19 -12.87 14.22
N LEU A 111 4.31 -12.24 15.40
CA LEU A 111 3.17 -11.80 16.20
C LEU A 111 3.07 -10.27 16.19
N ARG A 112 1.90 -9.74 15.82
CA ARG A 112 1.59 -8.32 15.99
C ARG A 112 0.71 -8.12 17.22
N LEU A 113 1.15 -7.24 18.11
CA LEU A 113 0.48 -6.84 19.33
C LEU A 113 -0.25 -5.52 19.11
N LEU A 114 -1.49 -5.43 19.55
CA LEU A 114 -2.37 -4.28 19.39
C LEU A 114 -2.97 -3.88 20.74
N THR A 115 -2.84 -2.62 21.13
CA THR A 115 -3.49 -2.04 22.31
C THR A 115 -4.37 -0.87 21.89
N GLY A 116 -5.37 -0.52 22.71
CA GLY A 116 -6.22 0.65 22.50
C GLY A 116 -7.71 0.34 22.43
N SER A 117 -8.16 -0.41 21.43
CA SER A 117 -9.60 -0.60 21.19
C SER A 117 -10.25 -1.74 21.99
N LEU A 118 -9.47 -2.61 22.63
CA LEU A 118 -10.00 -3.76 23.37
C LEU A 118 -10.45 -3.39 24.79
N ARG A 119 -10.03 -2.23 25.30
CA ARG A 119 -10.43 -1.71 26.60
C ARG A 119 -10.45 -0.19 26.57
N ASP A 120 -11.55 0.41 26.97
CA ASP A 120 -11.65 1.86 27.10
C ASP A 120 -10.55 2.43 27.99
N GLY A 121 -9.96 3.52 27.53
CA GLY A 121 -8.84 4.18 28.17
C GLY A 121 -7.47 3.66 27.73
N ASP A 122 -7.36 2.47 27.12
CA ASP A 122 -6.05 1.96 26.69
C ASP A 122 -5.35 2.90 25.70
N ARG A 123 -4.04 3.03 25.90
CA ARG A 123 -3.17 3.70 24.93
C ARG A 123 -3.16 2.89 23.64
N SER A 124 -3.49 3.56 22.53
CA SER A 124 -3.34 2.98 21.19
C SER A 124 -1.88 2.68 20.89
N GLY A 125 -1.59 1.45 20.46
CA GLY A 125 -0.25 0.97 20.22
C GLY A 125 -0.23 -0.22 19.28
N THR A 126 0.86 -0.36 18.53
CA THR A 126 1.13 -1.51 17.66
C THR A 126 2.59 -1.88 17.79
N TYR A 127 2.86 -3.14 18.10
CA TYR A 127 4.19 -3.66 18.38
C TYR A 127 4.42 -5.01 17.69
N GLY A 128 5.65 -5.30 17.31
CA GLY A 128 5.99 -6.50 16.56
C GLY A 128 5.47 -6.51 15.13
N GLY A 129 5.16 -7.71 14.65
CA GLY A 129 4.77 -7.98 13.27
C GLY A 129 5.95 -7.97 12.30
N ALA A 130 5.63 -7.96 11.00
CA ALA A 130 6.65 -7.81 9.97
C ALA A 130 7.47 -6.53 10.23
N ASN A 131 8.79 -6.65 10.12
CA ASN A 131 9.76 -5.55 10.24
C ASN A 131 9.85 -4.92 11.64
N SER A 132 9.40 -5.65 12.68
CA SER A 132 9.58 -5.29 14.10
C SER A 132 9.07 -3.90 14.45
N GLN A 133 7.87 -3.52 13.98
CA GLN A 133 7.27 -2.23 14.31
C GLN A 133 7.15 -2.05 15.83
N GLY A 134 7.39 -0.83 16.32
CA GLY A 134 7.36 -0.59 17.77
C GLY A 134 8.53 -1.22 18.56
N GLY A 135 9.55 -1.74 17.87
CA GLY A 135 10.84 -2.13 18.48
C GLY A 135 10.84 -3.46 19.23
N ILE A 136 9.78 -4.27 19.11
CA ILE A 136 9.68 -5.58 19.75
C ILE A 136 9.88 -6.66 18.68
N ASN A 137 10.89 -7.51 18.84
CA ASN A 137 11.05 -8.68 17.99
C ASN A 137 10.07 -9.78 18.44
N THR A 138 9.19 -10.17 17.52
CA THR A 138 8.08 -11.11 17.76
C THR A 138 8.11 -12.25 16.75
N THR A 139 9.30 -12.50 16.21
CA THR A 139 9.54 -13.51 15.19
C THR A 139 9.71 -14.87 15.84
N PHE A 140 9.07 -15.88 15.28
CA PHE A 140 9.24 -17.28 15.66
C PHE A 140 9.29 -18.15 14.41
N THR A 141 9.75 -19.39 14.54
CA THR A 141 9.86 -20.35 13.43
C THR A 141 9.05 -21.58 13.77
N ILE A 142 8.19 -22.00 12.84
CA ILE A 142 7.54 -23.31 12.89
C ILE A 142 8.37 -24.27 12.02
N GLY A 143 8.78 -25.41 12.57
CA GLY A 143 9.50 -26.43 11.78
C GLY A 143 10.84 -25.94 11.22
N GLU A 144 11.08 -26.21 9.93
CA GLU A 144 12.28 -25.77 9.25
C GLU A 144 12.18 -24.30 8.82
N TYR A 145 13.30 -23.59 8.93
CA TYR A 145 13.38 -22.19 8.55
C TYR A 145 13.22 -21.99 7.04
N ALA A 146 12.21 -21.20 6.70
CA ALA A 146 12.05 -20.52 5.42
C ALA A 146 11.64 -19.07 5.73
N PRO A 147 12.13 -18.09 4.98
CA PRO A 147 11.75 -16.70 5.21
C PRO A 147 10.25 -16.53 4.96
N GLY A 148 9.60 -15.67 5.76
CA GLY A 148 8.17 -15.42 5.67
C GLY A 148 7.83 -14.47 4.53
N ASP A 149 7.51 -13.23 4.88
CA ASP A 149 7.08 -12.22 3.93
C ASP A 149 8.18 -11.79 2.95
N ALA A 150 7.76 -11.20 1.83
CA ALA A 150 8.68 -10.57 0.91
C ALA A 150 9.47 -9.46 1.64
N PRO A 151 10.75 -9.23 1.27
CA PRO A 151 11.58 -8.21 1.90
C PRO A 151 10.98 -6.81 1.75
N GLU A 152 11.30 -5.91 2.69
CA GLU A 152 10.89 -4.51 2.54
C GLU A 152 11.59 -3.88 1.34
N PRO A 153 10.85 -3.11 0.52
CA PRO A 153 11.47 -2.36 -0.56
C PRO A 153 12.47 -1.34 -0.01
N ILE A 154 13.69 -1.42 -0.52
CA ILE A 154 14.73 -0.42 -0.31
C ILE A 154 14.66 0.65 -1.41
N SER A 155 15.17 1.85 -1.11
CA SER A 155 15.32 2.90 -2.12
C SER A 155 16.51 2.59 -3.03
N ALA A 156 16.39 2.87 -4.33
CA ALA A 156 17.50 2.66 -5.25
C ALA A 156 18.71 3.58 -4.95
N SER A 157 18.54 4.64 -4.14
CA SER A 157 19.64 5.47 -3.66
C SER A 157 20.51 4.80 -2.59
N GLU A 158 19.99 3.78 -1.91
CA GLU A 158 20.71 2.99 -0.91
C GLU A 158 21.53 1.87 -1.56
N LEU A 159 21.29 1.61 -2.84
CA LEU A 159 22.03 0.65 -3.66
C LEU A 159 23.31 1.29 -4.20
N THR A 160 24.43 1.02 -3.55
CA THR A 160 25.72 1.63 -3.88
C THR A 160 26.69 0.68 -4.59
N ASP A 161 26.63 -0.62 -4.31
CA ASP A 161 27.47 -1.65 -4.95
C ASP A 161 26.62 -2.83 -5.44
N GLY A 162 26.83 -3.23 -6.69
CA GLY A 162 26.19 -4.40 -7.28
C GLY A 162 26.70 -5.72 -6.72
N ASN A 163 27.85 -5.71 -6.01
CA ASN A 163 28.47 -6.88 -5.37
C ASN A 163 28.67 -8.06 -6.34
N GLY A 164 28.88 -7.78 -7.62
CA GLY A 164 29.10 -8.80 -8.65
C GLY A 164 27.87 -9.65 -9.00
N VAL A 165 26.66 -9.29 -8.53
CA VAL A 165 25.42 -9.97 -8.94
C VAL A 165 25.28 -9.89 -10.46
N GLN A 166 24.82 -10.98 -11.05
CA GLN A 166 24.57 -11.07 -12.49
C GLN A 166 23.13 -11.55 -12.72
N VAL A 167 22.49 -10.98 -13.73
CA VAL A 167 21.11 -11.32 -14.10
C VAL A 167 21.07 -11.53 -15.61
N SER A 168 20.51 -12.67 -16.01
CA SER A 168 20.19 -12.94 -17.40
C SER A 168 18.72 -13.33 -17.52
N ARG A 169 18.15 -13.12 -18.71
CA ARG A 169 16.77 -13.45 -18.99
C ARG A 169 16.68 -14.17 -20.33
N GLU A 170 15.97 -15.28 -20.34
CA GLU A 170 15.65 -16.05 -21.53
C GLU A 170 14.14 -16.32 -21.53
N GLY A 171 13.41 -15.78 -22.51
CA GLY A 171 11.95 -15.85 -22.50
C GLY A 171 11.37 -15.21 -21.23
N SER A 172 10.56 -15.94 -20.47
CA SER A 172 10.02 -15.53 -19.16
C SER A 172 10.90 -15.90 -17.96
N THR A 173 11.95 -16.68 -18.18
CA THR A 173 12.85 -17.17 -17.15
C THR A 173 13.93 -16.14 -16.86
N VAL A 174 14.05 -15.74 -15.60
CA VAL A 174 15.15 -14.91 -15.10
C VAL A 174 16.08 -15.79 -14.29
N THR A 175 17.37 -15.75 -14.62
CA THR A 175 18.45 -16.42 -13.88
C THR A 175 19.29 -15.37 -13.19
N VAL A 176 19.55 -15.57 -11.90
CA VAL A 176 20.35 -14.65 -11.08
C VAL A 176 21.50 -15.42 -10.45
N THR A 177 22.72 -14.88 -10.57
CA THR A 177 23.93 -15.42 -9.94
C THR A 177 24.42 -14.46 -8.87
N VAL A 178 24.71 -14.99 -7.68
CA VAL A 178 25.06 -14.23 -6.48
C VAL A 178 26.43 -14.72 -5.97
N PRO A 179 27.54 -14.25 -6.57
CA PRO A 179 28.85 -14.89 -6.40
C PRO A 179 29.37 -14.86 -4.94
N ASN A 180 29.00 -13.84 -4.18
CA ASN A 180 29.47 -13.63 -2.81
C ASN A 180 28.60 -14.31 -1.73
N ALA A 181 27.57 -15.07 -2.14
CA ALA A 181 26.71 -15.83 -1.22
C ALA A 181 26.94 -17.33 -1.36
N GLU A 182 26.81 -18.06 -0.25
CA GLU A 182 27.02 -19.51 -0.25
C GLU A 182 25.81 -20.27 -0.83
N PRO A 183 26.03 -21.43 -1.48
CA PRO A 183 24.95 -22.35 -1.85
C PRO A 183 24.00 -22.64 -0.68
N GLY A 184 22.71 -22.76 -0.97
CA GLY A 184 21.66 -22.97 0.02
C GLY A 184 21.18 -21.70 0.73
N THR A 185 21.82 -20.54 0.55
CA THR A 185 21.35 -19.25 1.07
C THR A 185 19.95 -18.94 0.55
N TRP A 186 19.05 -18.52 1.44
CA TRP A 186 17.74 -17.98 1.06
C TRP A 186 17.91 -16.61 0.41
N VAL A 187 17.33 -16.43 -0.77
CA VAL A 187 17.42 -15.20 -1.55
C VAL A 187 16.07 -14.81 -2.15
N TYR A 188 15.88 -13.50 -2.33
CA TYR A 188 14.72 -12.93 -3.03
C TYR A 188 15.20 -11.89 -4.03
N ALA A 189 14.86 -12.07 -5.30
CA ALA A 189 15.04 -11.06 -6.34
C ALA A 189 13.83 -10.13 -6.38
N ALA A 190 14.02 -8.91 -5.88
CA ALA A 190 13.07 -7.81 -6.01
C ALA A 190 13.37 -7.02 -7.27
N THR A 191 12.39 -6.90 -8.16
CA THR A 191 12.53 -6.15 -9.41
C THR A 191 12.03 -4.73 -9.25
N TYR A 192 12.76 -3.77 -9.81
CA TYR A 192 12.49 -2.35 -9.75
C TYR A 192 12.45 -1.74 -11.14
N LEU A 193 11.56 -0.77 -11.35
CA LEU A 193 11.57 0.14 -12.49
C LEU A 193 11.83 1.54 -11.95
N GLY A 194 13.04 2.06 -12.17
CA GLY A 194 13.53 3.23 -11.42
C GLY A 194 13.54 2.93 -9.91
N ASN A 195 12.95 3.81 -9.10
CA ASN A 195 12.79 3.59 -7.65
C ASN A 195 11.49 2.86 -7.28
N SER A 196 10.70 2.39 -8.25
CA SER A 196 9.41 1.76 -7.98
C SER A 196 9.54 0.23 -7.94
N PRO A 197 9.32 -0.43 -6.78
CA PRO A 197 9.32 -1.88 -6.70
C PRO A 197 8.16 -2.46 -7.52
N GLN A 198 8.46 -3.51 -8.29
CA GLN A 198 7.54 -4.23 -9.16
C GLN A 198 7.26 -5.61 -8.55
N THR A 199 6.36 -5.65 -7.59
CA THR A 199 6.06 -6.87 -6.79
C THR A 199 5.60 -8.05 -7.66
N LEU A 200 4.97 -7.80 -8.80
CA LEU A 200 4.51 -8.83 -9.75
C LEU A 200 5.65 -9.59 -10.46
N TYR A 201 6.87 -9.02 -10.47
CA TYR A 201 8.04 -9.61 -11.12
C TYR A 201 9.05 -10.17 -10.10
N GLY A 202 8.69 -10.21 -8.81
CA GLY A 202 9.55 -10.78 -7.76
C GLY A 202 9.68 -12.30 -7.88
N SER A 203 10.81 -12.85 -7.44
CA SER A 203 11.08 -14.29 -7.55
C SER A 203 10.34 -15.18 -6.56
N GLY A 204 9.79 -14.58 -5.49
CA GLY A 204 9.56 -15.31 -4.24
C GLY A 204 10.89 -15.74 -3.59
N TRP A 205 10.82 -16.33 -2.40
CA TRP A 205 12.00 -16.88 -1.73
C TRP A 205 12.52 -18.12 -2.48
N LYS A 206 13.81 -18.13 -2.77
CA LYS A 206 14.53 -19.21 -3.45
C LYS A 206 15.77 -19.57 -2.66
N ARG A 207 16.27 -20.80 -2.85
CA ARG A 207 17.60 -21.19 -2.36
C ARG A 207 18.58 -21.13 -3.51
N LEU A 208 19.79 -20.63 -3.23
CA LEU A 208 20.90 -20.73 -4.18
C LEU A 208 21.28 -22.19 -4.41
N ASP A 209 21.50 -22.55 -5.66
CA ASP A 209 22.03 -23.85 -6.05
C ASP A 209 23.55 -23.94 -5.82
N GLY A 210 24.16 -25.07 -6.21
CA GLY A 210 25.61 -25.29 -6.10
C GLY A 210 26.47 -24.33 -6.91
N ASN A 211 25.89 -23.64 -7.89
CA ASN A 211 26.55 -22.62 -8.71
C ASN A 211 26.36 -21.21 -8.16
N ARG A 212 25.73 -21.07 -6.98
CA ARG A 212 25.36 -19.78 -6.37
C ARG A 212 24.36 -19.01 -7.23
N SER A 213 23.49 -19.74 -7.92
CA SER A 213 22.48 -19.20 -8.81
C SER A 213 21.07 -19.67 -8.42
N PHE A 214 20.06 -18.96 -8.92
CA PHE A 214 18.68 -19.41 -8.88
C PHE A 214 17.93 -18.88 -10.11
N SER A 215 16.85 -19.58 -10.48
CA SER A 215 15.98 -19.17 -11.57
C SER A 215 14.54 -19.04 -11.12
N TYR A 216 13.80 -18.14 -11.77
CA TYR A 216 12.37 -17.96 -11.53
C TYR A 216 11.65 -17.48 -12.80
N GLU A 217 10.37 -17.82 -12.90
CA GLU A 217 9.50 -17.35 -13.98
C GLU A 217 8.84 -16.04 -13.61
N THR A 218 8.79 -15.10 -14.54
CA THR A 218 7.98 -13.89 -14.39
C THR A 218 6.55 -14.20 -14.80
N SER A 219 5.61 -14.10 -13.86
CA SER A 219 4.20 -14.50 -13.99
C SER A 219 3.40 -13.78 -15.10
N VAL A 220 3.96 -12.69 -15.64
CA VAL A 220 3.31 -11.75 -16.55
C VAL A 220 4.34 -11.18 -17.53
N SER A 221 3.89 -10.80 -18.73
CA SER A 221 4.75 -10.15 -19.72
C SER A 221 5.33 -8.86 -19.17
N MET A 222 6.65 -8.79 -19.05
CA MET A 222 7.36 -7.56 -18.66
C MET A 222 7.39 -6.58 -19.84
N PRO A 223 6.98 -5.31 -19.65
CA PRO A 223 7.18 -4.27 -20.65
C PRO A 223 8.65 -4.07 -21.01
N ALA A 224 8.90 -3.56 -22.22
CA ALA A 224 10.25 -3.23 -22.63
C ALA A 224 10.81 -2.05 -21.81
N ALA A 225 11.80 -2.33 -20.97
CA ALA A 225 12.49 -1.37 -20.11
C ALA A 225 13.76 -2.00 -19.52
N THR A 226 14.63 -1.18 -18.94
CA THR A 226 15.69 -1.66 -18.05
C THR A 226 15.15 -1.70 -16.63
N TYR A 227 15.15 -2.89 -16.05
CA TYR A 227 14.77 -3.15 -14.67
C TYR A 227 16.02 -3.36 -13.83
N ARG A 228 15.96 -2.97 -12.56
CA ARG A 228 16.97 -3.34 -11.57
C ARG A 228 16.49 -4.53 -10.77
N VAL A 229 17.29 -5.57 -10.66
CA VAL A 229 17.01 -6.74 -9.83
C VAL A 229 17.91 -6.68 -8.61
N VAL A 230 17.29 -6.49 -7.45
CA VAL A 230 17.93 -6.43 -6.14
C VAL A 230 17.80 -7.77 -5.47
N VAL A 231 18.91 -8.33 -4.98
CA VAL A 231 18.92 -9.62 -4.30
C VAL A 231 18.99 -9.39 -2.79
N HIS A 232 17.93 -9.78 -2.08
CA HIS A 232 17.88 -9.76 -0.61
C HIS A 232 18.36 -11.08 -0.02
N ASN A 233 18.99 -11.02 1.16
CA ASN A 233 19.34 -12.15 1.99
C ASN A 233 18.15 -12.51 2.91
N GLY A 234 17.65 -13.74 2.76
CA GLY A 234 16.55 -14.27 3.56
C GLY A 234 17.01 -15.12 4.74
N ASN A 235 18.29 -15.33 4.98
CA ASN A 235 18.70 -16.16 6.11
C ASN A 235 18.28 -15.53 7.44
N GLN A 236 18.02 -16.37 8.44
CA GLN A 236 17.56 -15.93 9.75
C GLN A 236 18.51 -14.87 10.35
N GLY A 237 17.95 -13.73 10.76
CA GLY A 237 18.72 -12.62 11.34
C GLY A 237 19.38 -11.69 10.31
N ALA A 238 19.20 -11.90 9.01
CA ALA A 238 19.76 -11.03 7.96
C ALA A 238 19.12 -9.63 7.88
N GLN A 239 17.98 -9.39 8.53
CA GLN A 239 17.38 -8.05 8.71
C GLN A 239 17.27 -7.23 7.41
N ASN A 240 16.62 -7.79 6.39
CA ASN A 240 16.44 -7.15 5.07
C ASN A 240 17.77 -6.80 4.35
N ALA A 241 18.89 -7.43 4.70
CA ALA A 241 20.17 -7.19 4.06
C ALA A 241 20.15 -7.49 2.56
N VAL A 242 20.90 -6.68 1.81
CA VAL A 242 21.02 -6.79 0.36
C VAL A 242 22.35 -7.44 0.02
N LEU A 243 22.31 -8.50 -0.78
CA LEU A 243 23.49 -9.21 -1.26
C LEU A 243 24.11 -8.53 -2.47
N GLY A 244 23.31 -7.82 -3.26
CA GLY A 244 23.75 -7.04 -4.42
C GLY A 244 22.62 -6.77 -5.38
N PHE A 245 22.93 -6.22 -6.55
CA PHE A 245 21.96 -5.96 -7.59
C PHE A 245 22.60 -5.98 -8.98
N ALA A 246 21.78 -6.20 -10.00
CA ALA A 246 22.17 -5.99 -11.39
C ALA A 246 21.00 -5.47 -12.22
N ASP A 247 21.31 -4.83 -13.34
CA ASP A 247 20.30 -4.35 -14.28
C ASP A 247 20.00 -5.44 -15.33
N MET A 248 18.72 -5.57 -15.67
CA MET A 248 18.17 -6.51 -16.65
C MET A 248 17.36 -5.73 -17.68
N THR A 249 17.77 -5.79 -18.94
CA THR A 249 17.05 -5.13 -20.04
C THR A 249 16.05 -6.10 -20.66
N VAL A 250 14.78 -5.68 -20.70
CA VAL A 250 13.72 -6.36 -21.44
C VAL A 250 13.53 -5.60 -22.76
N GLU A 251 13.79 -6.28 -23.87
CA GLU A 251 13.62 -5.70 -25.19
C GLU A 251 12.16 -5.75 -25.66
N ARG A 252 11.82 -4.86 -26.59
CA ARG A 252 10.51 -4.90 -27.24
C ARG A 252 10.46 -6.10 -28.17
N ALA A 253 9.47 -6.97 -27.98
CA ALA A 253 9.17 -8.01 -28.95
C ALA A 253 8.88 -7.36 -30.32
N VAL A 254 9.76 -7.58 -31.29
CA VAL A 254 9.53 -7.15 -32.67
C VAL A 254 8.64 -8.21 -33.31
N THR A 255 7.35 -7.93 -33.46
CA THR A 255 6.50 -8.73 -34.37
C THR A 255 7.04 -8.53 -35.79
N PRO A 256 7.42 -9.60 -36.51
CA PRO A 256 7.80 -9.49 -37.91
C PRO A 256 6.65 -8.81 -38.66
N ARG A 257 6.95 -7.70 -39.34
CA ARG A 257 5.99 -7.09 -40.26
C ARG A 257 5.83 -8.11 -41.39
N GLN A 258 4.63 -8.67 -41.54
CA GLN A 258 4.31 -9.56 -42.65
C GLN A 258 4.57 -8.77 -43.94
N GLU A 259 5.65 -9.11 -44.66
CA GLU A 259 5.88 -8.60 -46.00
C GLU A 259 4.77 -9.19 -46.87
N VAL A 260 3.70 -8.41 -47.05
CA VAL A 260 2.75 -8.65 -48.14
C VAL A 260 3.55 -8.54 -49.43
N SER A 261 3.62 -9.65 -50.15
CA SER A 261 4.28 -9.78 -51.43
C SER A 261 3.78 -8.71 -52.40
N ARG A 262 4.72 -8.11 -53.14
CA ARG A 262 4.51 -7.01 -54.10
C ARG A 262 3.49 -7.33 -55.20
N ASP A 263 3.11 -8.59 -55.36
CA ASP A 263 2.19 -9.08 -56.37
C ASP A 263 0.70 -8.77 -56.05
N GLU A 264 0.35 -8.46 -54.79
CA GLU A 264 -1.02 -8.02 -54.44
C GLU A 264 -1.23 -6.50 -54.60
N GLN A 265 -0.18 -5.74 -54.90
CA GLN A 265 -0.26 -4.28 -55.09
C GLN A 265 -0.58 -3.90 -56.54
N ASP A 266 -0.11 -4.66 -57.53
CA ASP A 266 -0.38 -4.40 -58.96
C ASP A 266 -1.85 -4.66 -59.35
N ALA A 267 -2.57 -5.51 -58.60
CA ALA A 267 -3.98 -5.80 -58.88
C ALA A 267 -4.92 -4.66 -58.49
N ASN A 268 -4.51 -3.75 -57.60
CA ASN A 268 -5.33 -2.60 -57.21
C ASN A 268 -5.10 -1.38 -58.10
N ASP A 269 -3.90 -1.19 -58.67
CA ASP A 269 -3.61 -0.03 -59.52
C ASP A 269 -4.26 -0.15 -60.92
N GLN A 270 -4.40 -1.36 -61.48
CA GLN A 270 -5.11 -1.54 -62.76
C GLN A 270 -6.62 -1.26 -62.69
N LEU A 271 -7.24 -1.44 -61.51
CA LEU A 271 -8.67 -1.17 -61.32
C LEU A 271 -9.00 0.32 -61.15
N VAL A 272 -8.02 1.14 -60.75
CA VAL A 272 -8.21 2.58 -60.52
C VAL A 272 -8.02 3.40 -61.80
N GLU A 273 -7.21 2.91 -62.75
CA GLU A 273 -6.98 3.59 -64.03
C GLU A 273 -8.16 3.40 -65.02
N GLU A 274 -8.81 2.23 -65.05
CA GLU A 274 -9.96 1.97 -65.94
C GLU A 274 -11.25 2.71 -65.55
N LEU A 275 -11.40 3.11 -64.29
CA LEU A 275 -12.57 3.83 -63.79
C LEU A 275 -12.55 5.35 -64.06
N ASN A 276 -11.44 5.89 -64.56
CA ASN A 276 -11.26 7.34 -64.75
C ASN A 276 -11.39 7.81 -66.22
N GLU A 277 -11.53 6.90 -67.19
CA GLU A 277 -11.58 7.25 -68.62
C GLU A 277 -13.00 7.28 -69.26
N ASN A 278 -14.08 6.96 -68.55
CA ASN A 278 -15.44 7.07 -69.11
C ASN A 278 -16.51 7.42 -68.05
N PRO A 279 -17.06 8.65 -68.02
CA PRO A 279 -18.20 8.97 -67.17
C PRO A 279 -19.49 8.86 -67.99
N ALA A 280 -20.23 7.75 -67.85
CA ALA A 280 -21.61 7.69 -68.35
C ALA A 280 -22.52 6.85 -67.46
N THR A 281 -23.63 7.49 -67.09
CA THR A 281 -24.86 7.03 -66.44
C THR A 281 -25.33 5.64 -66.87
N SER A 282 -25.71 4.80 -65.90
CA SER A 282 -27.00 4.08 -65.85
C SER A 282 -27.13 3.20 -64.59
N THR A 283 -28.27 3.36 -63.93
CA THR A 283 -28.83 2.55 -62.85
C THR A 283 -28.93 1.06 -63.22
N SER A 284 -28.57 0.15 -62.30
CA SER A 284 -29.23 -1.16 -62.21
C SER A 284 -29.01 -1.82 -60.85
N THR A 285 -30.10 -2.41 -60.38
CA THR A 285 -30.43 -3.05 -59.10
C THR A 285 -29.72 -4.37 -58.82
N ALA A 286 -29.35 -4.61 -57.54
CA ALA A 286 -29.21 -5.96 -56.94
C ALA A 286 -29.32 -5.88 -55.40
N PRO A 287 -29.73 -6.96 -54.69
CA PRO A 287 -30.68 -6.88 -53.57
C PRO A 287 -30.10 -7.03 -52.16
N VAL A 288 -30.92 -6.60 -51.20
CA VAL A 288 -30.77 -6.64 -49.75
C VAL A 288 -30.93 -8.08 -49.20
N PRO A 289 -30.15 -8.53 -48.19
CA PRO A 289 -30.54 -9.70 -47.40
C PRO A 289 -31.55 -9.31 -46.32
N MET A 290 -32.67 -10.02 -46.34
CA MET A 290 -33.79 -9.90 -45.40
C MET A 290 -33.37 -10.00 -43.92
N ARG A 291 -33.75 -9.01 -43.12
CA ARG A 291 -34.10 -9.22 -41.71
C ARG A 291 -35.61 -9.08 -41.56
N ASN A 292 -36.24 -10.17 -41.14
CA ASN A 292 -37.68 -10.31 -41.06
C ASN A 292 -38.22 -9.69 -39.77
N ALA A 293 -39.32 -8.94 -39.93
CA ALA A 293 -40.44 -8.65 -38.99
C ALA A 293 -40.10 -8.18 -37.56
N GLY A 294 -40.64 -7.10 -37.00
CA GLY A 294 -41.79 -6.23 -37.25
C GLY A 294 -42.02 -5.49 -35.91
N GLY A 295 -42.58 -4.30 -35.77
CA GLY A 295 -43.18 -3.34 -36.67
C GLY A 295 -43.61 -2.12 -35.82
N ARG A 296 -44.30 -1.20 -36.50
CA ARG A 296 -45.06 -0.04 -35.99
C ARG A 296 -44.24 1.25 -35.72
N ILE A 297 -44.22 2.08 -36.76
CA ILE A 297 -44.07 3.53 -36.69
C ILE A 297 -45.43 4.14 -36.33
N SER A 298 -45.43 5.17 -35.47
CA SER A 298 -46.40 6.26 -35.54
C SER A 298 -45.72 7.60 -35.25
N THR A 299 -45.80 8.47 -36.25
CA THR A 299 -45.53 9.92 -36.40
C THR A 299 -45.76 10.77 -35.13
N ARG A 300 -45.12 11.94 -34.90
CA ARG A 300 -45.04 13.13 -35.77
C ARG A 300 -44.22 14.27 -35.11
N ALA A 301 -43.42 14.99 -35.93
CA ALA A 301 -43.00 16.42 -35.89
C ALA A 301 -42.28 16.98 -34.63
N THR A 302 -41.31 17.90 -34.68
CA THR A 302 -41.00 19.03 -35.60
C THR A 302 -39.49 19.33 -35.61
N ASP A 303 -39.02 19.87 -36.74
CA ASP A 303 -37.68 20.40 -37.03
C ASP A 303 -37.18 21.48 -36.06
N VAL A 304 -35.86 21.49 -35.77
CA VAL A 304 -34.99 22.67 -35.96
C VAL A 304 -33.52 22.24 -36.15
N ASP A 305 -32.88 22.94 -37.07
CA ASP A 305 -31.62 22.73 -37.77
C ASP A 305 -30.35 22.86 -36.90
N ALA A 306 -29.37 21.95 -37.10
CA ALA A 306 -27.95 22.17 -36.82
C ALA A 306 -27.11 21.08 -37.51
N SER A 307 -26.63 21.42 -38.69
CA SER A 307 -25.56 20.78 -39.48
C SER A 307 -24.55 19.92 -38.70
N LEU A 308 -24.68 18.60 -38.88
CA LEU A 308 -23.65 17.61 -38.55
C LEU A 308 -22.97 17.18 -39.86
N ALA A 309 -21.83 17.79 -40.19
CA ALA A 309 -20.94 17.24 -41.21
C ALA A 309 -20.10 16.13 -40.56
N ALA A 310 -20.26 14.93 -41.10
CA ALA A 310 -19.52 13.73 -40.73
C ALA A 310 -18.03 13.84 -41.06
N LEU A 311 -17.25 13.29 -40.13
CA LEU A 311 -15.99 12.57 -40.30
C LEU A 311 -15.41 12.48 -41.73
N SER A 312 -14.23 13.07 -41.90
CA SER A 312 -13.14 12.47 -42.68
C SER A 312 -11.83 12.60 -41.90
N GLN A 313 -11.12 11.48 -41.80
CA GLN A 313 -9.90 11.29 -41.02
C GLN A 313 -8.75 12.09 -41.64
N SER A 314 -8.07 12.90 -40.83
CA SER A 314 -6.79 13.50 -41.19
C SER A 314 -5.82 13.47 -40.01
N THR A 315 -4.63 12.98 -40.31
CA THR A 315 -3.43 12.81 -39.49
C THR A 315 -2.96 14.09 -38.82
N SER A 316 -2.79 14.11 -37.48
CA SER A 316 -1.80 14.96 -36.76
C SER A 316 -1.80 14.76 -35.22
N PRO A 317 -0.73 14.21 -34.59
CA PRO A 317 -0.58 14.27 -33.13
C PRO A 317 0.82 14.75 -32.69
N ILE A 318 1.21 16.00 -33.03
CA ILE A 318 2.43 16.60 -32.43
C ILE A 318 2.12 17.98 -31.82
N VAL A 319 1.33 18.82 -32.50
CA VAL A 319 1.07 20.20 -32.05
C VAL A 319 0.23 20.27 -30.76
N ASN A 320 -0.76 19.38 -30.59
CA ASN A 320 -1.62 19.36 -29.39
C ASN A 320 -0.89 18.92 -28.11
N ARG A 321 0.14 18.06 -28.20
CA ARG A 321 0.93 17.65 -27.01
C ARG A 321 1.89 18.74 -26.55
N VAL A 322 2.40 19.58 -27.46
CA VAL A 322 3.30 20.69 -27.12
C VAL A 322 2.52 21.82 -26.44
N GLN A 323 1.31 22.14 -26.91
CA GLN A 323 0.44 23.12 -26.25
C GLN A 323 -0.07 22.65 -24.88
N ALA A 324 -0.35 21.34 -24.72
CA ALA A 324 -0.69 20.77 -23.42
C ALA A 324 0.49 20.79 -22.44
N LYS A 325 1.72 20.47 -22.87
CA LYS A 325 2.92 20.57 -22.01
C LYS A 325 3.25 22.01 -21.60
N ALA A 326 3.08 22.98 -22.49
CA ALA A 326 3.31 24.40 -22.19
C ALA A 326 2.29 24.96 -21.16
N LYS A 327 1.02 24.53 -21.22
CA LYS A 327 0.00 24.90 -20.22
C LYS A 327 0.24 24.26 -18.85
N VAL A 328 0.82 23.06 -18.80
CA VAL A 328 1.15 22.39 -17.53
C VAL A 328 2.36 23.05 -16.85
N GLN A 329 3.38 23.44 -17.61
CA GLN A 329 4.53 24.15 -17.05
C GLN A 329 4.19 25.55 -16.53
N SER A 330 3.29 26.29 -17.17
CA SER A 330 2.85 27.60 -16.67
C SER A 330 1.99 27.47 -15.39
N ALA A 331 1.17 26.42 -15.28
CA ALA A 331 0.41 26.12 -14.06
C ALA A 331 1.33 25.70 -12.89
N GLN A 332 2.37 24.90 -13.15
CA GLN A 332 3.36 24.50 -12.14
C GLN A 332 4.20 25.69 -11.65
N LYS A 333 4.58 26.61 -12.55
CA LYS A 333 5.33 27.82 -12.19
C LYS A 333 4.50 28.74 -11.29
N ASN A 334 3.21 28.91 -11.59
CA ASN A 334 2.30 29.70 -10.75
C ASN A 334 2.04 29.06 -9.38
N LEU A 335 2.00 27.73 -9.29
CA LEU A 335 1.85 27.02 -8.01
C LEU A 335 3.09 27.20 -7.12
N ALA A 336 4.29 27.10 -7.70
CA ALA A 336 5.55 27.31 -6.98
C ALA A 336 5.68 28.75 -6.45
N THR A 337 5.28 29.76 -7.23
CA THR A 337 5.31 31.17 -6.80
C THR A 337 4.29 31.48 -5.70
N ASN A 338 3.13 30.81 -5.69
CA ASN A 338 2.14 30.96 -4.63
C ASN A 338 2.55 30.25 -3.33
N LEU A 339 3.21 29.09 -3.41
CA LEU A 339 3.73 28.37 -2.24
C LEU A 339 4.86 29.16 -1.53
N GLN A 340 5.74 29.80 -2.29
CA GLN A 340 6.80 30.67 -1.73
C GLN A 340 6.23 31.91 -1.02
N LYS A 341 5.13 32.50 -1.53
CA LYS A 341 4.42 33.59 -0.85
C LYS A 341 3.75 33.12 0.45
N THR A 342 3.22 31.91 0.49
CA THR A 342 2.58 31.35 1.69
C THR A 342 3.60 30.99 2.78
N GLU A 343 4.77 30.46 2.41
CA GLU A 343 5.87 30.22 3.36
C GLU A 343 6.47 31.52 3.93
N ALA A 344 6.60 32.56 3.11
CA ALA A 344 7.08 33.87 3.58
C ALA A 344 6.11 34.52 4.59
N ASN A 345 4.79 34.33 4.40
CA ASN A 345 3.77 34.82 5.32
C ASN A 345 3.70 33.97 6.61
N ALA A 346 3.90 32.66 6.53
CA ALA A 346 3.97 31.77 7.70
C ALA A 346 5.21 32.07 8.58
N LYS A 347 6.37 32.34 7.97
CA LYS A 347 7.58 32.76 8.70
C LYS A 347 7.43 34.13 9.38
N LYS A 348 6.60 35.03 8.82
CA LYS A 348 6.31 36.34 9.41
C LYS A 348 5.37 36.24 10.63
N ALA A 349 4.46 35.26 10.65
CA ALA A 349 3.57 34.98 11.77
C ALA A 349 4.27 34.28 12.96
N VAL A 350 5.21 33.36 12.68
CA VAL A 350 6.00 32.67 13.72
C VAL A 350 6.96 33.62 14.44
N LYS A 351 7.48 34.64 13.75
CA LYS A 351 8.36 35.66 14.35
C LYS A 351 7.62 36.68 15.24
N ALA A 352 6.30 36.80 15.10
CA ALA A 352 5.46 37.64 15.98
C ALA A 352 5.02 36.90 17.27
N ALA A 353 5.03 35.57 17.27
CA ALA A 353 4.70 34.74 18.44
C ALA A 353 5.91 34.42 19.35
N ALA A 354 7.15 34.63 18.86
CA ALA A 354 8.39 34.40 19.61
C ALA A 354 8.91 35.63 20.39
N GLY A 355 8.13 36.72 20.42
CA GLY A 355 8.51 38.01 21.01
C GLY A 355 7.82 38.34 22.34
N SER A 356 7.69 37.38 23.25
CA SER A 356 7.43 37.69 24.67
C SER A 356 7.65 36.43 25.48
N GLN A 357 8.83 36.29 26.09
CA GLN A 357 9.06 35.73 27.43
C GLN A 357 10.58 35.73 27.68
N ASN A 358 11.08 36.81 28.26
CA ASN A 358 12.21 36.73 29.17
C ASN A 358 12.20 37.94 30.12
N SER A 359 11.82 37.70 31.38
CA SER A 359 12.59 38.18 32.53
C SER A 359 11.98 37.76 33.87
N GLN A 360 12.76 36.91 34.55
CA GLN A 360 13.14 37.02 35.97
C GLN A 360 12.09 36.84 37.07
N ASN A 361 12.14 35.62 37.62
CA ASN A 361 12.11 35.25 39.03
C ASN A 361 12.49 36.37 40.03
N THR A 362 11.71 36.54 41.13
CA THR A 362 12.16 36.68 42.54
C THR A 362 10.95 36.79 43.49
N GLN A 363 10.81 35.80 44.38
CA GLN A 363 10.49 35.86 45.82
C GLN A 363 9.25 36.61 46.37
N GLY A 364 8.45 35.91 47.19
CA GLY A 364 7.87 36.48 48.41
C GLY A 364 6.34 36.43 48.58
N SER A 365 5.90 35.53 49.48
CA SER A 365 4.88 35.71 50.53
C SER A 365 3.58 36.51 50.29
N GLN A 366 2.44 35.86 50.61
CA GLN A 366 1.34 36.32 51.50
C GLN A 366 -0.09 36.04 51.00
N ASN A 367 -0.89 35.57 51.96
CA ASN A 367 -2.35 35.42 51.98
C ASN A 367 -3.11 36.66 51.48
N SER A 368 -4.29 36.47 50.88
CA SER A 368 -5.61 36.82 51.47
C SER A 368 -6.76 36.84 50.45
N ALA A 369 -7.86 36.19 50.87
CA ALA A 369 -9.27 36.61 50.85
C ALA A 369 -9.98 37.14 49.58
N ALA A 370 -11.10 36.44 49.31
CA ALA A 370 -12.46 36.94 49.08
C ALA A 370 -12.81 37.74 47.81
N GLY A 371 -13.91 37.32 47.17
CA GLY A 371 -14.84 38.24 46.52
C GLY A 371 -15.36 37.84 45.15
N THR A 372 -16.52 37.18 45.16
CA THR A 372 -17.68 37.38 44.25
C THR A 372 -17.51 37.31 42.72
N LYS A 373 -18.26 36.39 42.09
CA LYS A 373 -19.13 36.76 40.95
C LYS A 373 -20.29 35.79 40.70
N ALA A 374 -21.39 36.41 40.28
CA ALA A 374 -22.75 35.94 40.13
C ALA A 374 -23.03 34.95 38.99
N GLN A 375 -23.99 34.06 39.27
CA GLN A 375 -25.08 33.47 38.49
C GLN A 375 -25.25 33.79 36.98
N GLY A 376 -25.25 32.71 36.17
CA GLY A 376 -26.28 32.31 35.17
C GLY A 376 -26.37 33.05 33.82
N PRO A 377 -26.87 32.41 32.72
CA PRO A 377 -27.82 31.29 32.73
C PRO A 377 -27.42 30.05 31.90
N ILE A 378 -28.18 28.99 32.20
CA ILE A 378 -28.25 27.68 31.54
C ILE A 378 -28.90 27.81 30.16
N VAL A 379 -28.36 27.13 29.15
CA VAL A 379 -29.10 26.69 27.95
C VAL A 379 -28.77 25.21 27.74
N GLU A 380 -29.79 24.37 27.89
CA GLU A 380 -29.81 22.96 27.52
C GLU A 380 -29.76 22.77 26.00
N GLY A 381 -29.12 21.68 25.57
CA GLY A 381 -29.56 20.88 24.42
C GLY A 381 -28.99 21.26 23.05
N THR A 382 -27.87 20.67 22.68
CA THR A 382 -27.80 19.61 21.64
C THR A 382 -26.37 19.07 21.61
N GLU A 383 -26.20 17.82 22.00
CA GLU A 383 -24.96 17.08 21.78
C GLU A 383 -24.76 16.86 20.29
N LEU A 384 -23.67 17.39 19.75
CA LEU A 384 -23.14 16.95 18.47
C LEU A 384 -22.20 15.78 18.74
N THR A 385 -22.72 14.60 18.44
CA THR A 385 -22.03 13.30 18.35
C THR A 385 -20.66 13.41 17.69
N GLY A 386 -19.70 12.67 18.25
CA GLY A 386 -18.31 12.65 17.85
C GLY A 386 -18.10 12.38 16.36
N LEU A 387 -17.41 13.30 15.69
CA LEU A 387 -16.67 13.06 14.44
C LEU A 387 -15.66 14.18 14.10
N THR A 388 -15.58 15.27 14.86
CA THR A 388 -14.77 16.46 14.50
C THR A 388 -13.48 16.70 15.28
N LYS A 389 -13.00 15.74 16.10
CA LYS A 389 -11.67 15.84 16.74
C LYS A 389 -10.54 15.11 16.00
N TRP A 390 -10.83 14.50 14.85
CA TRP A 390 -9.90 13.60 14.14
C TRP A 390 -8.86 14.30 13.23
N LEU A 391 -8.96 15.61 12.95
CA LEU A 391 -8.17 16.22 11.87
C LEU A 391 -6.90 16.97 12.26
N VAL A 392 -6.42 16.89 13.51
CA VAL A 392 -5.18 17.60 13.90
C VAL A 392 -4.27 16.73 14.76
N ASN A 393 -3.65 15.70 14.16
CA ASN A 393 -2.25 15.33 14.45
C ASN A 393 -1.74 14.19 13.56
N ASN A 394 -1.43 14.47 12.28
CA ASN A 394 -0.35 13.79 11.55
C ASN A 394 -0.11 14.50 10.21
N ALA A 395 1.14 14.86 9.89
CA ALA A 395 1.49 15.61 8.69
C ALA A 395 1.16 14.87 7.36
N ASN A 396 0.92 13.55 7.41
CA ASN A 396 0.50 12.77 6.24
C ASN A 396 -1.02 12.75 5.98
N ASN A 397 -1.85 13.28 6.89
CA ASN A 397 -3.32 13.34 6.70
C ASN A 397 -3.83 14.64 6.06
N LEU A 398 -2.98 15.66 5.87
CA LEU A 398 -3.39 16.94 5.29
C LEU A 398 -3.58 16.89 3.76
N LEU A 399 -2.86 16.00 3.07
CA LEU A 399 -2.97 15.82 1.62
C LEU A 399 -4.21 14.99 1.22
N LEU A 400 -4.60 14.00 2.05
CA LEU A 400 -5.84 13.25 1.83
C LEU A 400 -7.10 14.06 2.20
N SER A 401 -7.04 14.91 3.22
CA SER A 401 -8.19 15.74 3.61
C SER A 401 -8.50 16.84 2.59
N ALA A 402 -7.49 17.38 1.90
CA ALA A 402 -7.68 18.31 0.80
C ALA A 402 -8.31 17.66 -0.45
N ALA A 403 -7.93 16.42 -0.78
CA ALA A 403 -8.52 15.69 -1.90
C ALA A 403 -9.98 15.30 -1.63
N GLY A 404 -10.31 14.92 -0.40
CA GLY A 404 -11.69 14.61 0.00
C GLY A 404 -12.65 15.80 -0.09
N LEU A 405 -12.19 17.01 0.26
CA LEU A 405 -12.99 18.24 0.17
C LEU A 405 -13.27 18.68 -1.27
N VAL A 406 -12.34 18.44 -2.21
CA VAL A 406 -12.54 18.77 -3.63
C VAL A 406 -13.56 17.82 -4.29
N VAL A 407 -13.53 16.54 -3.94
CA VAL A 407 -14.51 15.55 -4.43
C VAL A 407 -15.91 15.83 -3.85
N LEU A 408 -15.99 16.22 -2.58
CA LEU A 408 -17.26 16.56 -1.95
C LEU A 408 -17.86 17.87 -2.51
N ALA A 409 -17.03 18.87 -2.80
CA ALA A 409 -17.46 20.11 -3.44
C ALA A 409 -17.94 19.89 -4.90
N ALA A 410 -17.27 19.01 -5.66
CA ALA A 410 -17.69 18.63 -7.01
C ALA A 410 -19.02 17.85 -7.00
N ALA A 411 -19.21 16.95 -6.03
CA ALA A 411 -20.45 16.20 -5.86
C ALA A 411 -21.64 17.09 -5.45
N LEU A 412 -21.41 18.11 -4.60
CA LEU A 412 -22.44 19.06 -4.19
C LEU A 412 -22.85 20.03 -5.31
N LEU A 413 -21.90 20.46 -6.17
CA LEU A 413 -22.19 21.27 -7.36
C LEU A 413 -22.94 20.48 -8.44
N LEU A 414 -22.67 19.19 -8.59
CA LEU A 414 -23.39 18.32 -9.53
C LEU A 414 -24.82 17.98 -9.06
N ARG A 415 -25.08 18.02 -7.74
CA ARG A 415 -26.40 17.73 -7.17
C ARG A 415 -27.36 18.92 -7.19
N THR A 416 -26.85 20.16 -7.23
CA THR A 416 -27.68 21.38 -7.35
C THR A 416 -28.03 21.73 -8.80
N SER A 417 -27.42 21.08 -9.79
CA SER A 417 -27.74 21.26 -11.22
C SER A 417 -28.83 20.32 -11.76
N LYS A 418 -29.44 19.51 -10.89
CA LYS A 418 -30.64 18.71 -11.20
C LYS A 418 -31.76 19.01 -10.20
N LYS A 419 -32.31 20.21 -10.28
CA LYS A 419 -33.71 20.52 -9.96
C LYS A 419 -34.19 21.62 -10.89
#